data_AF-A0AAW8NBS8-F1
#
_entry.id   AF-A0AAW8NBS8-F1
#
_cell.length_a   1.000
_cell.length_b   1.000
_cell.length_c   1.000
_cell.angle_alpha   90.00
_cell.angle_beta   90.00
_cell.angle_gamma   90.00
#
_symmetry.space_group_name_H-M   'P 1'
#
loop_
_entity.id
_entity.type
_entity.pdbx_description
1 polymer ?
#
loop_
_entity_poly.entity_id
_entity_poly.type
_entity_poly.pdbx_seq_one_letter_code
_entity_poly.pdbx_strand_id
1 'polypeptide(L)'
;MTPASPAAMTRALGISREIEDAAWFVLGPGLLGKPSALDGRTLTWTSEAAAELLERLERGTPDPKAPMMTNLRRNLEGASREAKQLAVELLFLQSLPLAHEVKSLKVKRARVAEAASWLEPPLELPGELYQGMTDHGVIRDRTAEFNWTIWDHLKWLCRFVQHVDQQPPAVITGALQDPLNFHRLAAGTPDDQPAIRRSIEFLSWPSYFEPVVADVERQEIRDAFASLVGGAMGEAEGDITADIHRIRLHLDEQAGQRIDWYSRQLVSQWRKVGDPGHRAWLLRTHGDDTELLTAWQDQEKVTLDVEHLRLLDPGVTAGLVQHAVDEDYKHLGYVEREDTKTAVFAFLTVMKPGDLVLYQHAGAVRLGGVLGEPDCNDDNRRLRRKVRWFDEGHAAASLPRHVQRQLATAGIVVDVTRVMPALQALLPAEAETEPDGDAEAAAVVHAGQEGFRPLTRAFADSLHMELEPLQEIAELLEENRQLVLYGPPGRQNLPGEAPRGRAGG
;
A
#
# COMPACT_ATOMS: atom_id res chain seq x y z
N MET A 1 10.91 48.95 -1.66
CA MET A 1 10.67 47.95 -0.60
C MET A 1 11.17 46.63 -1.14
N THR A 2 12.36 46.21 -0.73
CA THR A 2 12.87 44.87 -1.04
C THR A 2 11.93 43.87 -0.36
N PRO A 3 11.38 42.86 -1.06
CA PRO A 3 10.58 41.85 -0.40
C PRO A 3 11.44 41.22 0.70
N ALA A 4 10.94 41.22 1.93
CA ALA A 4 11.61 40.55 3.03
C ALA A 4 11.83 39.09 2.62
N SER A 5 13.08 38.63 2.65
CA SER A 5 13.38 37.21 2.48
C SER A 5 12.49 36.43 3.45
N PRO A 6 11.78 35.38 2.99
CA PRO A 6 10.96 34.56 3.88
C PRO A 6 11.84 34.09 5.05
N ALA A 7 11.32 34.22 6.27
CA ALA A 7 12.04 33.81 7.47
C ALA A 7 12.42 32.33 7.35
N ALA A 8 13.68 32.00 7.66
CA ALA A 8 14.15 30.62 7.68
C ALA A 8 13.23 29.77 8.58
N MET A 9 12.76 28.65 8.06
CA MET A 9 11.95 27.72 8.83
C MET A 9 12.88 26.81 9.64
N THR A 10 12.57 26.60 10.92
CA THR A 10 13.30 25.62 11.72
C THR A 10 12.67 24.25 11.48
N ARG A 11 13.49 23.22 11.23
CA ARG A 11 13.05 21.83 11.20
C ARG A 11 12.38 21.50 12.54
N ALA A 12 11.06 21.47 12.56
CA ALA A 12 10.26 21.08 13.72
C ALA A 12 9.80 19.63 13.58
N LEU A 13 9.56 19.00 14.74
CA LEU A 13 9.06 17.63 14.80
C LEU A 13 7.64 17.54 14.24
N GLY A 14 7.35 16.42 13.57
CA GLY A 14 6.04 16.06 13.05
C GLY A 14 5.30 15.13 13.99
N ILE A 15 4.88 13.98 13.46
CA ILE A 15 4.00 13.04 14.16
C ILE A 15 4.75 11.97 14.97
N SER A 16 6.00 11.67 14.64
CA SER A 16 6.78 10.64 15.32
C SER A 16 8.22 11.08 15.51
N ARG A 17 8.50 11.64 16.69
CA ARG A 17 9.84 12.09 17.07
C ARG A 17 10.89 10.99 16.92
N GLU A 18 10.54 9.76 17.28
CA GLU A 18 11.47 8.62 17.27
C GLU A 18 11.97 8.30 15.86
N ILE A 19 11.04 8.27 14.88
CA ILE A 19 11.37 8.06 13.47
C ILE A 19 12.15 9.25 12.91
N GLU A 20 11.73 10.46 13.26
CA GLU A 20 12.29 11.69 12.73
C GLU A 20 13.72 11.96 13.25
N ASP A 21 13.99 11.63 14.51
CA ASP A 21 15.31 11.72 15.12
C ASP A 21 16.23 10.62 14.56
N ALA A 22 15.74 9.38 14.42
CA ALA A 22 16.50 8.27 13.85
C ALA A 22 16.82 8.49 12.35
N ALA A 23 15.89 9.05 11.58
CA ALA A 23 16.15 9.43 10.20
C ALA A 23 17.19 10.54 10.10
N TRP A 24 17.07 11.57 10.95
CA TRP A 24 18.00 12.69 10.96
C TRP A 24 19.42 12.30 11.38
N PHE A 25 19.56 11.29 12.24
CA PHE A 25 20.86 10.70 12.59
C PHE A 25 21.66 10.27 11.35
N VAL A 26 20.98 9.78 10.31
CA VAL A 26 21.61 9.39 9.03
C VAL A 26 21.59 10.52 8.00
N LEU A 27 20.42 11.13 7.76
CA LEU A 27 20.23 12.18 6.75
C LEU A 27 21.05 13.43 7.03
N GLY A 28 21.12 13.89 8.29
CA GLY A 28 21.76 15.15 8.65
C GLY A 28 23.24 15.19 8.29
N PRO A 29 24.06 14.22 8.74
CA PRO A 29 25.46 14.12 8.32
C PRO A 29 25.64 13.91 6.82
N GLY A 30 24.82 13.04 6.21
CA GLY A 30 24.88 12.76 4.78
C GLY A 30 24.66 13.99 3.90
N LEU A 31 23.58 14.74 4.16
CA LEU A 31 23.26 15.99 3.46
C LEU A 31 24.36 17.05 3.65
N LEU A 32 25.08 17.03 4.76
CA LEU A 32 26.17 17.96 5.07
C LEU A 32 27.54 17.51 4.55
N GLY A 33 27.62 16.38 3.82
CA GLY A 33 28.89 15.81 3.35
C GLY A 33 29.84 15.39 4.49
N LYS A 34 29.28 15.07 5.66
CA LYS A 34 30.05 14.61 6.83
C LYS A 34 30.22 13.08 6.80
N PRO A 35 31.19 12.54 7.54
CA PRO A 35 31.27 11.11 7.76
C PRO A 35 29.96 10.52 8.29
N SER A 36 29.64 9.31 7.85
CA SER A 36 28.49 8.51 8.27
C SER A 36 28.39 8.46 9.79
N ALA A 37 27.19 8.69 10.33
CA ALA A 37 26.96 8.53 11.76
C ALA A 37 27.01 7.07 12.22
N LEU A 38 26.97 6.10 11.30
CA LEU A 38 27.02 4.68 11.64
C LEU A 38 28.40 4.25 12.15
N ASP A 39 29.49 4.85 11.65
CA ASP A 39 30.85 4.55 12.10
C ASP A 39 31.73 5.77 12.42
N GLY A 40 31.21 6.98 12.19
CA GLY A 40 31.85 8.25 12.49
C GLY A 40 33.06 8.59 11.61
N ARG A 41 33.36 7.81 10.56
CA ARG A 41 34.60 7.95 9.78
C ARG A 41 34.46 7.77 8.27
N THR A 42 33.53 6.93 7.81
CA THR A 42 33.40 6.61 6.38
C THR A 42 32.55 7.68 5.68
N LEU A 43 33.04 8.22 4.57
CA LEU A 43 32.27 9.14 3.73
C LEU A 43 31.40 8.33 2.77
N THR A 44 30.09 8.29 3.02
CA THR A 44 29.12 7.49 2.25
C THR A 44 28.32 8.30 1.25
N TRP A 45 27.97 9.54 1.59
CA TRP A 45 27.20 10.44 0.73
C TRP A 45 28.12 11.17 -0.25
N THR A 46 28.75 10.41 -1.15
CA THR A 46 29.59 10.96 -2.22
C THR A 46 29.13 10.44 -3.58
N SER A 47 29.46 11.18 -4.63
CA SER A 47 29.15 10.80 -6.01
C SER A 47 29.76 9.45 -6.39
N GLU A 48 30.96 9.12 -5.90
CA GLU A 48 31.65 7.86 -6.19
C GLU A 48 30.96 6.67 -5.55
N ALA A 49 30.66 6.73 -4.25
CA ALA A 49 29.99 5.65 -3.52
C ALA A 49 28.59 5.38 -4.07
N ALA A 50 27.86 6.45 -4.39
CA ALA A 50 26.52 6.35 -4.96
C ALA A 50 26.52 5.89 -6.42
N ALA A 51 27.51 6.30 -7.23
CA ALA A 51 27.68 5.79 -8.61
C ALA A 51 27.97 4.29 -8.62
N GLU A 52 28.87 3.83 -7.76
CA GLU A 52 29.19 2.41 -7.67
C GLU A 52 27.97 1.61 -7.20
N LEU A 53 27.28 2.06 -6.15
CA LEU A 53 26.07 1.38 -5.67
C LEU A 53 24.98 1.35 -6.75
N LEU A 54 24.78 2.44 -7.49
CA LEU A 54 23.82 2.50 -8.59
C LEU A 54 24.18 1.50 -9.70
N GLU A 55 25.43 1.48 -10.17
CA GLU A 55 25.91 0.53 -11.19
C GLU A 55 25.63 -0.92 -10.76
N ARG A 56 25.82 -1.21 -9.47
CA ARG A 56 25.59 -2.55 -8.89
C ARG A 56 24.11 -2.89 -8.84
N LEU A 57 23.24 -1.92 -8.55
CA LEU A 57 21.78 -2.10 -8.56
C LEU A 57 21.23 -2.26 -9.99
N GLU A 58 21.85 -1.61 -10.98
CA GLU A 58 21.47 -1.69 -12.40
C GLU A 58 21.78 -3.04 -13.05
N ARG A 59 22.61 -3.88 -12.41
CA ARG A 59 22.80 -5.29 -12.81
C ARG A 59 21.53 -6.13 -12.68
N GLY A 60 20.51 -5.61 -12.00
CA GLY A 60 19.21 -6.25 -11.81
C GLY A 60 19.26 -7.36 -10.77
N THR A 61 18.23 -8.21 -10.77
CA THR A 61 18.06 -9.37 -9.89
C THR A 61 18.58 -10.61 -10.62
N PRO A 62 19.82 -11.07 -10.36
CA PRO A 62 20.38 -12.05 -11.26
C PRO A 62 19.91 -13.48 -10.92
N ASP A 63 19.14 -13.67 -9.83
CA ASP A 63 18.20 -14.78 -9.66
C ASP A 63 16.82 -14.21 -9.27
N PRO A 64 15.85 -14.10 -10.20
CA PRO A 64 14.53 -13.53 -9.93
C PRO A 64 13.74 -14.26 -8.84
N LYS A 65 14.10 -15.51 -8.51
CA LYS A 65 13.44 -16.31 -7.47
C LYS A 65 14.10 -16.18 -6.10
N ALA A 66 15.30 -15.61 -6.05
CA ALA A 66 16.02 -15.41 -4.80
C ALA A 66 15.52 -14.18 -4.04
N PRO A 67 15.51 -14.20 -2.70
CA PRO A 67 15.16 -13.04 -1.90
C PRO A 67 15.98 -11.80 -2.28
N MET A 68 15.37 -10.62 -2.20
CA MET A 68 15.98 -9.34 -2.56
C MET A 68 17.33 -9.12 -1.89
N MET A 69 17.45 -9.44 -0.58
CA MET A 69 18.71 -9.31 0.16
C MET A 69 19.80 -10.24 -0.37
N THR A 70 19.45 -11.45 -0.80
CA THR A 70 20.37 -12.40 -1.44
C THR A 70 20.90 -11.83 -2.76
N ASN A 71 20.00 -11.30 -3.60
CA ASN A 71 20.39 -10.67 -4.87
C ASN A 71 21.23 -9.41 -4.65
N LEU A 72 20.85 -8.56 -3.69
CA LEU A 72 21.60 -7.36 -3.32
C LEU A 72 22.99 -7.70 -2.81
N ARG A 73 23.12 -8.68 -1.91
CA ARG A 73 24.42 -9.17 -1.42
C ARG A 73 25.33 -9.61 -2.56
N ARG A 74 24.79 -10.35 -3.52
CA ARG A 74 25.54 -10.81 -4.69
C ARG A 74 25.96 -9.64 -5.58
N ASN A 75 25.09 -8.66 -5.80
CA ASN A 75 25.46 -7.48 -6.58
C ASN A 75 26.59 -6.69 -5.90
N LEU A 76 26.58 -6.59 -4.57
CA LEU A 76 27.58 -5.89 -3.76
C LEU A 76 28.89 -6.68 -3.53
N GLU A 77 29.05 -7.86 -4.13
CA GLU A 77 30.28 -8.62 -4.03
C GLU A 77 31.46 -7.85 -4.65
N GLY A 78 32.54 -7.66 -3.88
CA GLY A 78 33.68 -6.85 -4.29
C GLY A 78 33.40 -5.35 -4.44
N ALA A 79 32.27 -4.85 -3.94
CA ALA A 79 32.02 -3.41 -3.87
C ALA A 79 32.87 -2.74 -2.78
N SER A 80 33.15 -1.44 -2.93
CA SER A 80 33.85 -0.63 -1.93
C SER A 80 33.15 -0.63 -0.58
N ARG A 81 33.90 -0.29 0.48
CA ARG A 81 33.34 -0.19 1.84
C ARG A 81 32.30 0.93 1.91
N GLU A 82 32.58 2.05 1.24
CA GLU A 82 31.75 3.23 1.13
C GLU A 82 30.41 2.90 0.46
N ALA A 83 30.42 2.20 -0.68
CA ALA A 83 29.20 1.79 -1.38
C ALA A 83 28.36 0.78 -0.56
N LYS A 84 29.01 -0.18 0.12
CA LYS A 84 28.31 -1.12 1.01
C LYS A 84 27.70 -0.41 2.21
N GLN A 85 28.42 0.52 2.84
CA GLN A 85 27.89 1.28 3.98
C GLN A 85 26.76 2.23 3.55
N LEU A 86 26.87 2.85 2.37
CA LEU A 86 25.77 3.62 1.78
C LEU A 86 24.53 2.74 1.58
N ALA A 87 24.68 1.49 1.11
CA ALA A 87 23.55 0.57 0.99
C ALA A 87 22.84 0.31 2.34
N VAL A 88 23.60 0.21 3.45
CA VAL A 88 23.04 0.07 4.81
C VAL A 88 22.19 1.30 5.16
N GLU A 89 22.71 2.51 4.93
CA GLU A 89 22.01 3.77 5.19
C GLU A 89 20.73 3.91 4.36
N LEU A 90 20.79 3.59 3.06
CA LEU A 90 19.65 3.70 2.16
C LEU A 90 18.55 2.67 2.47
N LEU A 91 18.92 1.43 2.83
CA LEU A 91 17.95 0.42 3.30
C LEU A 91 17.28 0.84 4.61
N PHE A 92 18.04 1.47 5.51
CA PHE A 92 17.52 2.02 6.75
C PHE A 92 16.50 3.12 6.44
N LEU A 93 16.88 4.15 5.67
CA LEU A 93 16.00 5.28 5.33
C LEU A 93 14.75 4.86 4.55
N GLN A 94 14.87 3.90 3.64
CA GLN A 94 13.75 3.37 2.88
C GLN A 94 12.73 2.67 3.79
N SER A 95 13.18 1.85 4.74
CA SER A 95 12.29 1.01 5.54
C SER A 95 11.82 1.66 6.85
N LEU A 96 12.55 2.65 7.34
CA LEU A 96 12.32 3.31 8.63
C LEU A 96 10.89 3.83 8.82
N PRO A 97 10.32 4.67 7.93
CA PRO A 97 9.03 5.31 8.18
C PRO A 97 7.82 4.39 8.02
N LEU A 98 8.00 3.16 7.50
CA LEU A 98 6.92 2.23 7.21
C LEU A 98 6.19 1.77 8.47
N ALA A 99 4.86 1.79 8.48
CA ALA A 99 4.06 1.34 9.61
C ALA A 99 4.25 -0.15 9.92
N HIS A 100 3.95 -0.56 11.16
CA HIS A 100 4.09 -1.96 11.59
C HIS A 100 3.33 -2.91 10.69
N GLU A 101 2.12 -2.51 10.27
CA GLU A 101 1.26 -3.27 9.37
C GLU A 101 1.90 -3.50 7.99
N VAL A 102 2.95 -2.74 7.65
CA VAL A 102 3.73 -2.88 6.42
C VAL A 102 5.05 -3.61 6.67
N LYS A 103 5.73 -3.32 7.79
CA LYS A 103 6.99 -3.95 8.19
C LYS A 103 7.25 -3.76 9.68
N SER A 104 7.37 -4.85 10.44
CA SER A 104 7.69 -4.78 11.88
C SER A 104 9.10 -4.23 12.12
N LEU A 105 9.33 -3.62 13.29
CA LEU A 105 10.66 -3.09 13.64
C LEU A 105 11.73 -4.19 13.68
N LYS A 106 11.34 -5.40 14.09
CA LYS A 106 12.20 -6.58 14.07
C LYS A 106 12.73 -6.86 12.66
N VAL A 107 11.86 -6.85 11.65
CA VAL A 107 12.24 -7.08 10.25
C VAL A 107 13.10 -5.94 9.71
N LYS A 108 12.78 -4.67 10.03
CA LYS A 108 13.60 -3.51 9.65
C LYS A 108 15.03 -3.63 10.21
N ARG A 109 15.16 -3.94 11.50
CA ARG A 109 16.44 -4.13 12.19
C ARG A 109 17.24 -5.29 11.59
N ALA A 110 16.59 -6.43 11.36
CA ALA A 110 17.23 -7.60 10.78
C ALA A 110 17.81 -7.29 9.39
N ARG A 111 17.06 -6.59 8.54
CA ARG A 111 17.50 -6.19 7.20
C ARG A 111 18.74 -5.29 7.23
N VAL A 112 18.73 -4.26 8.08
CA VAL A 112 19.85 -3.32 8.21
C VAL A 112 21.07 -4.02 8.82
N ALA A 113 20.86 -4.90 9.82
CA ALA A 113 21.93 -5.71 10.42
C ALA A 113 22.54 -6.71 9.43
N GLU A 114 21.71 -7.34 8.59
CA GLU A 114 22.18 -8.22 7.53
C GLU A 114 23.08 -7.46 6.55
N ALA A 115 22.64 -6.30 6.06
CA ALA A 115 23.46 -5.46 5.19
C ALA A 115 24.77 -5.02 5.86
N ALA A 116 24.70 -4.63 7.14
CA ALA A 116 25.86 -4.25 7.94
C ALA A 116 26.90 -5.37 8.09
N SER A 117 26.45 -6.64 8.07
CA SER A 117 27.32 -7.82 8.14
C SER A 117 28.14 -8.07 6.87
N TRP A 118 27.79 -7.45 5.74
CA TRP A 118 28.48 -7.64 4.45
C TRP A 118 29.77 -6.82 4.30
N LEU A 119 30.02 -5.90 5.24
CA LEU A 119 31.24 -5.10 5.28
C LEU A 119 32.40 -5.90 5.89
N GLU A 120 33.62 -5.53 5.52
CA GLU A 120 34.84 -6.11 6.10
C GLU A 120 35.73 -4.99 6.67
N PRO A 121 35.98 -4.96 8.01
CA PRO A 121 35.23 -5.71 9.03
C PRO A 121 33.73 -5.32 9.06
N PRO A 122 32.85 -6.18 9.62
CA PRO A 122 31.42 -5.89 9.76
C PRO A 122 31.16 -4.55 10.44
N LEU A 123 30.08 -3.88 10.04
CA LEU A 123 29.68 -2.62 10.64
C LEU A 123 28.91 -2.88 11.94
N GLU A 124 29.43 -2.39 13.06
CA GLU A 124 28.71 -2.37 14.32
C GLU A 124 27.72 -1.20 14.32
N LEU A 125 26.42 -1.50 14.35
CA LEU A 125 25.38 -0.48 14.32
C LEU A 125 25.29 0.21 15.69
N PRO A 126 25.36 1.56 15.75
CA PRO A 126 25.29 2.30 17.02
C PRO A 126 23.92 2.15 17.67
N GLY A 127 23.88 2.08 19.01
CA GLY A 127 22.62 1.94 19.76
C GLY A 127 21.66 3.12 19.56
N GLU A 128 22.23 4.30 19.31
CA GLU A 128 21.55 5.56 18.98
C GLU A 128 20.65 5.42 17.75
N LEU A 129 21.00 4.55 16.78
CA LEU A 129 20.24 4.37 15.54
C LEU A 129 18.79 3.90 15.79
N TYR A 130 18.56 3.18 16.88
CA TYR A 130 17.26 2.65 17.25
C TYR A 130 16.78 3.14 18.64
N GLN A 131 17.44 4.16 19.19
CA GLN A 131 17.14 4.65 20.53
C GLN A 131 15.73 5.24 20.60
N GLY A 132 14.93 4.72 21.52
CA GLY A 132 13.54 5.16 21.71
C GLY A 132 12.56 4.68 20.64
N MET A 133 13.02 3.94 19.62
CA MET A 133 12.15 3.51 18.52
C MET A 133 11.14 2.47 18.98
N THR A 134 9.86 2.77 18.78
CA THR A 134 8.74 1.86 18.96
C THR A 134 8.38 1.14 17.65
N ASP A 135 7.48 0.15 17.70
CA ASP A 135 6.97 -0.54 16.51
C ASP A 135 6.09 0.36 15.62
N HIS A 136 5.76 1.58 16.06
CA HIS A 136 4.91 2.49 15.32
C HIS A 136 5.68 3.14 14.16
N GLY A 137 5.30 2.83 12.93
CA GLY A 137 5.65 3.63 11.75
C GLY A 137 4.50 4.51 11.30
N VAL A 138 4.78 5.46 10.41
CA VAL A 138 3.86 6.58 10.08
C VAL A 138 3.39 6.57 8.63
N ILE A 139 4.18 5.99 7.72
CA ILE A 139 3.77 5.77 6.34
C ILE A 139 3.05 4.43 6.29
N ARG A 140 1.73 4.50 6.10
CA ARG A 140 0.85 3.33 5.94
C ARG A 140 0.55 3.09 4.47
N ASP A 141 1.60 3.04 3.67
CA ASP A 141 1.42 2.67 2.27
C ASP A 141 0.97 1.22 2.21
N ARG A 142 -0.34 1.03 2.03
CA ARG A 142 -0.97 -0.29 1.90
C ARG A 142 -0.83 -0.82 0.49
N THR A 143 -0.44 0.04 -0.46
CA THR A 143 -0.06 -0.43 -1.79
C THR A 143 1.23 -1.23 -1.59
N ALA A 144 1.22 -2.47 -2.05
CA ALA A 144 2.43 -3.27 -2.03
C ALA A 144 3.52 -2.69 -2.96
N GLU A 145 3.23 -1.59 -3.67
CA GLU A 145 4.16 -0.77 -4.44
C GLU A 145 5.41 -0.43 -3.63
N PHE A 146 5.30 0.13 -2.42
CA PHE A 146 6.49 0.58 -1.69
C PHE A 146 7.47 -0.55 -1.33
N ASN A 147 6.95 -1.77 -1.16
CA ASN A 147 7.77 -2.97 -0.93
C ASN A 147 8.27 -3.56 -2.26
N TRP A 148 7.45 -3.62 -3.31
CA TRP A 148 7.79 -4.18 -4.63
C TRP A 148 8.76 -3.32 -5.46
N THR A 149 8.78 -2.01 -5.21
CA THR A 149 9.65 -1.03 -5.91
C THR A 149 10.93 -0.73 -5.13
N ILE A 150 11.28 -1.52 -4.10
CA ILE A 150 12.47 -1.27 -3.28
C ILE A 150 13.76 -1.13 -4.12
N TRP A 151 13.88 -1.89 -5.20
CA TRP A 151 15.01 -1.76 -6.14
C TRP A 151 15.05 -0.38 -6.79
N ASP A 152 13.91 0.13 -7.24
CA ASP A 152 13.81 1.44 -7.88
C ASP A 152 13.95 2.57 -6.87
N HIS A 153 13.48 2.37 -5.64
CA HIS A 153 13.74 3.27 -4.52
C HIS A 153 15.23 3.37 -4.19
N LEU A 154 15.94 2.25 -4.12
CA LEU A 154 17.38 2.26 -3.87
C LEU A 154 18.14 2.95 -5.01
N LYS A 155 17.75 2.72 -6.28
CA LYS A 155 18.34 3.42 -7.43
C LYS A 155 18.11 4.93 -7.35
N TRP A 156 16.87 5.36 -7.07
CA TRP A 156 16.55 6.78 -6.91
C TRP A 156 17.33 7.40 -5.75
N LEU A 157 17.42 6.71 -4.61
CA LEU A 157 18.21 7.18 -3.46
C LEU A 157 19.70 7.33 -3.81
N CYS A 158 20.27 6.44 -4.61
CA CYS A 158 21.64 6.62 -5.11
C CYS A 158 21.76 7.88 -5.96
N ARG A 159 20.83 8.09 -6.91
CA ARG A 159 20.80 9.30 -7.74
C ARG A 159 20.61 10.56 -6.92
N PHE A 160 19.80 10.50 -5.86
CA PHE A 160 19.61 11.61 -4.93
C PHE A 160 20.91 11.96 -4.21
N VAL A 161 21.65 10.96 -3.71
CA VAL A 161 22.96 11.18 -3.07
C VAL A 161 23.95 11.81 -4.05
N GLN A 162 24.04 11.32 -5.28
CA GLN A 162 24.87 11.94 -6.33
C GLN A 162 24.44 13.39 -6.60
N HIS A 163 23.13 13.64 -6.69
CA HIS A 163 22.58 14.96 -6.96
C HIS A 163 22.94 15.96 -5.84
N VAL A 164 22.82 15.53 -4.57
CA VAL A 164 23.17 16.31 -3.38
C VAL A 164 24.66 16.63 -3.35
N ASP A 165 25.52 15.64 -3.54
CA ASP A 165 26.98 15.81 -3.50
C ASP A 165 27.50 16.76 -4.60
N GLN A 166 26.80 16.83 -5.72
CA GLN A 166 27.11 17.74 -6.84
C GLN A 166 26.59 19.17 -6.62
N GLN A 167 25.77 19.43 -5.60
CA GLN A 167 25.26 20.77 -5.35
C GLN A 167 26.27 21.67 -4.64
N PRO A 168 26.26 22.98 -4.94
CA PRO A 168 27.01 23.95 -4.14
C PRO A 168 26.55 23.95 -2.67
N PRO A 169 27.46 24.15 -1.69
CA PRO A 169 27.12 24.20 -0.26
C PRO A 169 26.02 25.21 0.10
N ALA A 170 25.88 26.29 -0.68
CA ALA A 170 24.83 27.27 -0.50
C ALA A 170 23.42 26.71 -0.81
N VAL A 171 23.29 25.84 -1.81
CA VAL A 171 22.02 25.18 -2.17
C VAL A 171 21.62 24.22 -1.06
N ILE A 172 22.56 23.41 -0.57
CA ILE A 172 22.34 22.51 0.57
C ILE A 172 21.94 23.29 1.82
N THR A 173 22.67 24.36 2.16
CA THR A 173 22.32 25.21 3.31
C THR A 173 20.91 25.79 3.19
N GLY A 174 20.52 26.24 1.99
CA GLY A 174 19.18 26.72 1.72
C GLY A 174 18.10 25.64 1.87
N ALA A 175 18.37 24.42 1.40
CA ALA A 175 17.48 23.26 1.56
C ALA A 175 17.34 22.80 3.03
N LEU A 176 18.37 23.01 3.85
CA LEU A 176 18.35 22.72 5.29
C LEU A 176 17.64 23.80 6.12
N GLN A 177 17.26 24.93 5.51
CA GLN A 177 16.60 26.06 6.18
C GLN A 177 15.19 26.36 5.64
N ASP A 178 14.76 25.69 4.58
CA ASP A 178 13.47 25.88 3.94
C ASP A 178 12.98 24.56 3.31
N PRO A 179 11.81 24.04 3.72
CA PRO A 179 11.25 22.80 3.17
C PRO A 179 11.00 22.91 1.66
N LEU A 180 10.66 24.08 1.11
CA LEU A 180 10.43 24.25 -0.32
C LEU A 180 11.74 24.21 -1.12
N ASN A 181 12.83 24.72 -0.55
CA ASN A 181 14.16 24.53 -1.17
C ASN A 181 14.57 23.06 -1.11
N PHE A 182 14.25 22.35 -0.03
CA PHE A 182 14.47 20.91 0.04
C PHE A 182 13.67 20.14 -1.00
N HIS A 183 12.40 20.47 -1.19
CA HIS A 183 11.58 19.87 -2.25
C HIS A 183 12.19 20.10 -3.64
N ARG A 184 12.64 21.33 -3.95
CA ARG A 184 13.31 21.61 -5.24
C ARG A 184 14.58 20.79 -5.43
N LEU A 185 15.35 20.61 -4.36
CA LEU A 185 16.55 19.76 -4.37
C LEU A 185 16.18 18.30 -4.63
N ALA A 186 15.19 17.76 -3.91
CA ALA A 186 14.79 16.37 -4.03
C ALA A 186 14.14 16.08 -5.40
N ALA A 187 13.22 16.93 -5.85
CA ALA A 187 12.55 16.82 -7.15
C ALA A 187 13.49 17.11 -8.34
N GLY A 188 14.65 17.71 -8.11
CA GLY A 188 15.72 17.87 -9.11
C GLY A 188 16.49 16.57 -9.42
N THR A 189 16.22 15.49 -8.67
CA THR A 189 16.85 14.18 -8.89
C THR A 189 16.36 13.54 -10.19
N PRO A 190 17.26 13.07 -11.08
CA PRO A 190 16.86 12.36 -12.30
C PRO A 190 16.04 11.09 -12.04
N ASP A 191 15.18 10.74 -12.99
CA ASP A 191 14.31 9.54 -12.94
C ASP A 191 13.49 9.46 -11.65
N ASP A 192 12.71 10.51 -11.38
CA ASP A 192 12.00 10.68 -10.11
C ASP A 192 11.14 9.46 -9.73
N GLN A 193 11.12 9.17 -8.42
CA GLN A 193 10.29 8.16 -7.80
C GLN A 193 9.48 8.84 -6.67
N PRO A 194 8.28 9.38 -6.98
CA PRO A 194 7.56 10.28 -6.08
C PRO A 194 7.31 9.70 -4.68
N ALA A 195 7.05 8.40 -4.57
CA ALA A 195 6.77 7.76 -3.27
C ALA A 195 7.99 7.82 -2.32
N ILE A 196 9.17 7.40 -2.77
CA ILE A 196 10.39 7.48 -1.96
C ILE A 196 10.86 8.93 -1.79
N ARG A 197 10.69 9.79 -2.80
CA ARG A 197 11.02 11.21 -2.67
C ARG A 197 10.23 11.86 -1.55
N ARG A 198 8.91 11.69 -1.51
CA ARG A 198 8.04 12.22 -0.45
C ARG A 198 8.35 11.62 0.91
N SER A 199 8.73 10.35 0.94
CA SER A 199 9.24 9.73 2.17
C SER A 199 10.48 10.46 2.69
N ILE A 200 11.46 10.74 1.83
CA ILE A 200 12.67 11.50 2.21
C ILE A 200 12.36 12.95 2.57
N GLU A 201 11.44 13.62 1.86
CA GLU A 201 10.94 14.96 2.20
C GLU A 201 10.30 14.98 3.60
N PHE A 202 9.44 14.01 3.91
CA PHE A 202 8.86 13.84 5.25
C PHE A 202 9.94 13.60 6.32
N LEU A 203 10.87 12.67 6.11
CA LEU A 203 11.94 12.40 7.08
C LEU A 203 12.84 13.61 7.33
N SER A 204 13.04 14.44 6.30
CA SER A 204 13.87 15.65 6.37
C SER A 204 13.12 16.82 7.00
N TRP A 205 11.84 16.99 6.68
CA TRP A 205 11.00 18.13 7.06
C TRP A 205 9.60 17.67 7.54
N PRO A 206 9.51 16.96 8.68
CA PRO A 206 8.29 16.25 9.10
C PRO A 206 7.15 17.17 9.59
N SER A 207 7.45 18.44 9.86
CA SER A 207 6.46 19.47 10.19
C SER A 207 5.81 20.10 8.96
N TYR A 208 6.43 19.98 7.78
CA TYR A 208 5.91 20.55 6.54
C TYR A 208 5.31 19.48 5.62
N PHE A 209 6.07 18.41 5.34
CA PHE A 209 5.60 17.31 4.51
C PHE A 209 4.90 16.28 5.39
N GLU A 210 3.78 15.76 4.90
CA GLU A 210 3.01 14.74 5.61
C GLU A 210 3.47 13.33 5.19
N PRO A 211 3.37 12.33 6.09
CA PRO A 211 3.70 10.93 5.81
C PRO A 211 2.63 10.22 4.95
N VAL A 212 2.23 10.84 3.85
CA VAL A 212 1.27 10.34 2.86
C VAL A 212 1.93 10.39 1.48
N VAL A 213 2.36 9.22 1.00
CA VAL A 213 3.21 9.09 -0.19
C VAL A 213 2.42 8.81 -1.48
N ALA A 214 1.26 8.16 -1.39
CA ALA A 214 0.43 7.80 -2.53
C ALA A 214 -0.32 9.03 -3.09
N ASP A 215 -0.27 9.22 -4.41
CA ASP A 215 -0.91 10.37 -5.09
C ASP A 215 -2.41 10.43 -4.83
N VAL A 216 -3.09 9.28 -4.94
CA VAL A 216 -4.54 9.17 -4.74
C VAL A 216 -4.93 9.61 -3.34
N GLU A 217 -4.26 9.09 -2.30
CA GLU A 217 -4.59 9.45 -0.92
C GLU A 217 -4.33 10.93 -0.62
N ARG A 218 -3.28 11.52 -1.21
CA ARG A 218 -3.01 12.96 -1.09
C ARG A 218 -4.12 13.80 -1.70
N GLN A 219 -4.60 13.44 -2.89
CA GLN A 219 -5.73 14.10 -3.54
C GLN A 219 -7.01 13.94 -2.72
N GLU A 220 -7.31 12.73 -2.22
CA GLU A 220 -8.47 12.49 -1.37
C GLU A 220 -8.45 13.31 -0.08
N ILE A 221 -7.29 13.39 0.59
CA ILE A 221 -7.10 14.24 1.77
C ILE A 221 -7.31 15.71 1.41
N ARG A 222 -6.67 16.19 0.35
CA ARG A 222 -6.80 17.58 -0.12
C ARG A 222 -8.26 17.91 -0.40
N ASP A 223 -8.95 17.10 -1.18
CA ASP A 223 -10.33 17.32 -1.61
C ASP A 223 -11.30 17.31 -0.43
N ALA A 224 -11.14 16.37 0.50
CA ALA A 224 -12.04 16.22 1.63
C ALA A 224 -12.00 17.41 2.59
N PHE A 225 -10.84 18.07 2.70
CA PHE A 225 -10.63 19.15 3.66
C PHE A 225 -10.35 20.51 3.03
N ALA A 226 -10.35 20.63 1.70
CA ALA A 226 -10.07 21.88 0.98
C ALA A 226 -10.95 23.06 1.47
N SER A 227 -12.21 22.78 1.82
CA SER A 227 -13.15 23.79 2.32
C SER A 227 -12.70 24.45 3.63
N LEU A 228 -11.90 23.77 4.46
CA LEU A 228 -11.34 24.31 5.71
C LEU A 228 -10.33 25.44 5.46
N VAL A 229 -9.73 25.46 4.28
CA VAL A 229 -8.62 26.37 3.92
C VAL A 229 -8.95 27.28 2.73
N GLY A 230 -10.24 27.49 2.46
CA GLY A 230 -10.71 28.38 1.39
C GLY A 230 -10.69 27.77 -0.01
N GLY A 231 -10.56 26.45 -0.12
CA GLY A 231 -10.54 25.71 -1.38
C GLY A 231 -9.14 25.25 -1.80
N ALA A 232 -9.14 24.41 -2.83
CA ALA A 232 -7.93 23.93 -3.49
C ALA A 232 -7.29 25.06 -4.32
N MET A 233 -5.97 25.17 -4.26
CA MET A 233 -5.22 26.24 -4.96
C MET A 233 -4.74 25.82 -6.35
N GLY A 234 -4.65 24.51 -6.60
CA GLY A 234 -4.24 23.94 -7.88
C GLY A 234 -4.17 22.41 -7.83
N GLU A 235 -3.85 21.82 -8.99
CA GLU A 235 -3.71 20.37 -9.17
C GLU A 235 -2.25 19.92 -9.31
N ALA A 236 -1.30 20.86 -9.32
CA ALA A 236 0.12 20.48 -9.35
C ALA A 236 0.54 19.87 -8.00
N GLU A 237 1.54 18.99 -8.01
CA GLU A 237 2.03 18.34 -6.79
C GLU A 237 2.42 19.35 -5.70
N GLY A 238 3.06 20.46 -6.08
CA GLY A 238 3.42 21.55 -5.17
C GLY A 238 2.20 22.20 -4.54
N ASP A 239 1.12 22.38 -5.29
CA ASP A 239 -0.13 22.97 -4.81
C ASP A 239 -0.83 22.02 -3.84
N ILE A 240 -0.94 20.73 -4.20
CA ILE A 240 -1.51 19.69 -3.32
C ILE A 240 -0.73 19.62 -2.01
N THR A 241 0.60 19.67 -2.07
CA THR A 241 1.46 19.67 -0.87
C THR A 241 1.21 20.89 0.00
N ALA A 242 1.16 22.09 -0.59
CA ALA A 242 0.88 23.32 0.14
C ALA A 242 -0.54 23.31 0.75
N ASP A 243 -1.53 22.80 0.03
CA ASP A 243 -2.90 22.65 0.50
C ASP A 243 -2.99 21.71 1.69
N ILE A 244 -2.39 20.52 1.60
CA ILE A 244 -2.32 19.55 2.70
C ILE A 244 -1.62 20.18 3.93
N HIS A 245 -0.55 20.95 3.75
CA HIS A 245 0.12 21.64 4.86
C HIS A 245 -0.79 22.69 5.52
N ARG A 246 -1.53 23.49 4.73
CA ARG A 246 -2.50 24.45 5.27
C ARG A 246 -3.62 23.74 6.04
N ILE A 247 -4.13 22.63 5.50
CA ILE A 247 -5.15 21.81 6.15
C ILE A 247 -4.61 21.26 7.47
N ARG A 248 -3.38 20.74 7.48
CA ARG A 248 -2.70 20.25 8.69
C ARG A 248 -2.65 21.32 9.77
N LEU A 249 -2.19 22.53 9.44
CA LEU A 249 -2.11 23.64 10.41
C LEU A 249 -3.48 23.97 10.99
N HIS A 250 -4.53 24.01 10.15
CA HIS A 250 -5.90 24.25 10.61
C HIS A 250 -6.41 23.14 11.54
N LEU A 251 -6.20 21.88 11.19
CA LEU A 251 -6.63 20.73 12.01
C LEU A 251 -5.88 20.65 13.33
N ASP A 252 -4.57 20.90 13.34
CA ASP A 252 -3.75 20.88 14.55
C ASP A 252 -4.14 22.02 15.50
N GLU A 253 -4.46 23.21 14.98
CA GLU A 253 -4.98 24.35 15.77
C GLU A 253 -6.34 24.01 16.40
N GLN A 254 -7.27 23.43 15.62
CA GLN A 254 -8.59 23.03 16.10
C GLN A 254 -8.55 21.93 17.15
N ALA A 255 -7.70 20.91 16.95
CA ALA A 255 -7.61 19.75 17.81
C ALA A 255 -6.74 19.96 19.05
N GLY A 256 -5.85 20.97 19.03
CA GLY A 256 -4.85 21.21 20.07
C GLY A 256 -3.73 20.16 20.12
N GLN A 257 -3.73 19.20 19.20
CA GLN A 257 -2.72 18.16 19.05
C GLN A 257 -2.70 17.64 17.61
N ARG A 258 -1.56 17.06 17.20
CA ARG A 258 -1.41 16.47 15.86
C ARG A 258 -2.11 15.12 15.78
N ILE A 259 -3.03 14.98 14.82
CA ILE A 259 -3.80 13.75 14.59
C ILE A 259 -3.30 13.05 13.32
N ASP A 260 -3.00 11.74 13.41
CA ASP A 260 -2.63 10.89 12.27
C ASP A 260 -3.74 10.92 11.19
N TRP A 261 -3.36 11.15 9.92
CA TRP A 261 -4.28 11.08 8.78
C TRP A 261 -5.00 9.74 8.70
N TYR A 262 -4.34 8.66 9.12
CA TYR A 262 -4.90 7.31 9.11
C TYR A 262 -5.60 6.94 10.41
N SER A 263 -5.69 7.86 11.37
CA SER A 263 -6.54 7.66 12.55
C SER A 263 -7.99 7.48 12.11
N ARG A 264 -8.77 6.70 12.88
CA ARG A 264 -10.21 6.50 12.62
C ARG A 264 -10.96 7.83 12.44
N GLN A 265 -10.52 8.87 13.15
CA GLN A 265 -11.11 10.20 13.15
C GLN A 265 -10.99 10.87 11.78
N LEU A 266 -9.82 10.85 11.15
CA LEU A 266 -9.58 11.53 9.87
C LEU A 266 -9.83 10.60 8.68
N VAL A 267 -9.41 9.33 8.75
CA VAL A 267 -9.53 8.38 7.63
C VAL A 267 -10.96 8.22 7.12
N SER A 268 -11.94 8.24 8.02
CA SER A 268 -13.36 8.11 7.66
C SER A 268 -13.94 9.32 6.92
N GLN A 269 -13.24 10.47 6.96
CA GLN A 269 -13.67 11.72 6.34
C GLN A 269 -13.09 11.87 4.94
N TRP A 270 -11.80 11.55 4.75
CA TRP A 270 -11.15 11.69 3.45
C TRP A 270 -11.25 10.45 2.57
N ARG A 271 -11.30 9.26 3.18
CA ARG A 271 -11.49 8.03 2.42
C ARG A 271 -12.96 7.89 2.08
N LYS A 272 -13.29 7.92 0.79
CA LYS A 272 -14.67 7.77 0.30
C LYS A 272 -15.22 6.43 0.79
N VAL A 273 -16.32 6.47 1.57
CA VAL A 273 -16.95 5.32 2.26
C VAL A 273 -17.48 4.22 1.29
N GLY A 274 -17.31 4.40 -0.03
CA GLY A 274 -17.60 3.40 -1.05
C GLY A 274 -16.39 2.60 -1.57
N ASP A 275 -15.19 2.85 -1.05
CA ASP A 275 -13.98 2.18 -1.51
C ASP A 275 -13.45 1.17 -0.47
N PRO A 276 -13.78 -0.14 -0.62
CA PRO A 276 -13.44 -1.19 0.33
C PRO A 276 -11.95 -1.57 0.21
N GLY A 277 -11.02 -0.65 0.48
CA GLY A 277 -9.59 -0.93 0.44
C GLY A 277 -9.11 -1.44 -0.93
N HIS A 278 -8.06 -2.28 -0.94
CA HIS A 278 -7.58 -2.94 -2.15
C HIS A 278 -8.59 -3.99 -2.61
N ARG A 279 -8.86 -4.01 -3.91
CA ARG A 279 -9.74 -4.99 -4.53
C ARG A 279 -8.94 -6.05 -5.27
N ALA A 280 -9.55 -7.20 -5.45
CA ALA A 280 -9.00 -8.27 -6.28
C ALA A 280 -9.90 -8.47 -7.49
N TRP A 281 -9.30 -8.50 -8.68
CA TRP A 281 -10.02 -8.56 -9.95
C TRP A 281 -9.64 -9.81 -10.75
N LEU A 282 -10.61 -10.67 -11.00
CA LEU A 282 -10.45 -11.76 -11.96
C LEU A 282 -10.71 -11.22 -13.37
N LEU A 283 -9.69 -11.29 -14.21
CA LEU A 283 -9.67 -10.80 -15.58
C LEU A 283 -9.71 -11.97 -16.55
N ARG A 284 -10.56 -11.85 -17.56
CA ARG A 284 -10.71 -12.85 -18.62
C ARG A 284 -10.65 -12.17 -19.98
N THR A 285 -10.13 -12.91 -20.96
CA THR A 285 -10.14 -12.52 -22.37
C THR A 285 -11.43 -13.04 -23.03
N HIS A 286 -11.85 -12.40 -24.12
CA HIS A 286 -12.91 -12.93 -24.95
C HIS A 286 -12.39 -14.15 -25.74
N GLY A 287 -12.50 -15.33 -25.14
CA GLY A 287 -11.93 -16.58 -25.69
C GLY A 287 -10.57 -16.93 -25.07
N ASP A 288 -10.08 -18.14 -25.37
CA ASP A 288 -8.79 -18.63 -24.87
C ASP A 288 -7.66 -18.15 -25.80
N ASP A 289 -7.26 -16.89 -25.63
CA ASP A 289 -6.25 -16.21 -26.46
C ASP A 289 -4.87 -16.27 -25.77
N THR A 290 -4.12 -17.34 -26.04
CA THR A 290 -2.78 -17.57 -25.49
C THR A 290 -1.78 -16.47 -25.88
N GLU A 291 -1.89 -15.92 -27.09
CA GLU A 291 -0.96 -14.88 -27.57
C GLU A 291 -1.17 -13.58 -26.79
N LEU A 292 -2.43 -13.19 -26.56
CA LEU A 292 -2.77 -12.01 -25.78
C LEU A 292 -2.32 -12.13 -24.31
N LEU A 293 -2.54 -13.29 -23.69
CA LEU A 293 -2.10 -13.54 -22.31
C LEU A 293 -0.57 -13.59 -22.17
N THR A 294 0.15 -14.02 -23.22
CA THR A 294 1.62 -13.93 -23.27
C THR A 294 2.04 -12.47 -23.37
N ALA A 295 1.38 -11.67 -24.23
CA ALA A 295 1.64 -10.24 -24.35
C ALA A 295 1.31 -9.45 -23.07
N TRP A 296 0.34 -9.89 -22.27
CA TRP A 296 0.06 -9.31 -20.95
C TRP A 296 1.25 -9.47 -20.00
N GLN A 297 1.85 -10.66 -19.99
CA GLN A 297 3.01 -10.98 -19.16
C GLN A 297 4.24 -10.21 -19.62
N ASP A 298 4.63 -10.36 -20.89
CA ASP A 298 5.89 -9.82 -21.42
C ASP A 298 5.92 -8.29 -21.43
N GLN A 299 4.76 -7.64 -21.53
CA GLN A 299 4.64 -6.18 -21.62
C GLN A 299 4.08 -5.55 -20.35
N GLU A 300 3.95 -6.33 -19.26
CA GLU A 300 3.47 -5.84 -17.95
C GLU A 300 2.17 -5.02 -18.08
N LYS A 301 1.18 -5.60 -18.75
CA LYS A 301 -0.09 -4.93 -19.02
C LYS A 301 -1.27 -5.88 -18.93
N VAL A 302 -2.45 -5.28 -18.83
CA VAL A 302 -3.72 -5.95 -19.07
C VAL A 302 -4.56 -5.11 -20.03
N THR A 303 -5.37 -5.77 -20.85
CA THR A 303 -6.22 -5.08 -21.83
C THR A 303 -7.67 -5.54 -21.75
N LEU A 304 -8.60 -4.63 -21.99
CA LEU A 304 -10.03 -4.92 -22.15
C LEU A 304 -10.45 -4.53 -23.56
N ASP A 305 -11.02 -5.47 -24.31
CA ASP A 305 -11.51 -5.22 -25.67
C ASP A 305 -12.76 -4.35 -25.65
N VAL A 306 -12.69 -3.20 -26.33
CA VAL A 306 -13.77 -2.21 -26.40
C VAL A 306 -13.96 -1.71 -27.84
N GLU A 307 -13.98 -2.62 -28.82
CA GLU A 307 -13.88 -2.30 -30.25
C GLU A 307 -14.89 -1.28 -30.79
N HIS A 308 -16.08 -1.20 -30.19
CA HIS A 308 -17.17 -0.32 -30.63
C HIS A 308 -17.45 0.82 -29.67
N LEU A 309 -16.82 0.83 -28.49
CA LEU A 309 -17.07 1.85 -27.49
C LEU A 309 -16.45 3.19 -27.92
N ARG A 310 -17.20 4.28 -27.79
CA ARG A 310 -16.61 5.62 -27.85
C ARG A 310 -15.54 5.82 -26.77
N LEU A 311 -14.61 6.76 -27.00
CA LEU A 311 -13.62 7.12 -25.99
C LEU A 311 -14.32 7.67 -24.73
N LEU A 312 -13.94 7.13 -23.56
CA LEU A 312 -14.40 7.57 -22.25
C LEU A 312 -13.19 7.92 -21.39
N ASP A 313 -13.29 9.03 -20.66
CA ASP A 313 -12.23 9.45 -19.75
C ASP A 313 -12.14 8.52 -18.51
N PRO A 314 -10.94 8.34 -17.93
CA PRO A 314 -10.78 7.69 -16.63
C PRO A 314 -11.65 8.35 -15.55
N GLY A 315 -12.19 7.55 -14.62
CA GLY A 315 -13.04 8.07 -13.52
C GLY A 315 -14.49 8.40 -13.91
N VAL A 316 -14.92 7.99 -15.11
CA VAL A 316 -16.28 8.21 -15.63
C VAL A 316 -17.38 7.60 -14.75
N THR A 317 -18.53 8.26 -14.66
CA THR A 317 -19.66 7.74 -13.85
C THR A 317 -20.31 6.50 -14.45
N ALA A 318 -20.86 5.62 -13.59
CA ALA A 318 -21.57 4.41 -14.01
C ALA A 318 -22.72 4.68 -15.00
N GLY A 319 -23.46 5.79 -14.80
CA GLY A 319 -24.54 6.18 -15.70
C GLY A 319 -24.06 6.55 -17.11
N LEU A 320 -22.89 7.19 -17.22
CA LEU A 320 -22.31 7.53 -18.51
C LEU A 320 -21.75 6.29 -19.22
N VAL A 321 -21.12 5.37 -18.49
CA VAL A 321 -20.71 4.07 -19.02
C VAL A 321 -21.91 3.28 -19.53
N GLN A 322 -22.98 3.20 -18.72
CA GLN A 322 -24.21 2.50 -19.09
C GLN A 322 -24.80 3.03 -20.40
N HIS A 323 -24.95 4.35 -20.51
CA HIS A 323 -25.47 4.98 -21.72
C HIS A 323 -24.56 4.73 -22.94
N ALA A 324 -23.23 4.84 -22.78
CA ALA A 324 -22.29 4.59 -23.86
C ALA A 324 -22.38 3.14 -24.36
N VAL A 325 -22.39 2.16 -23.45
CA VAL A 325 -22.49 0.74 -23.82
C VAL A 325 -23.87 0.41 -24.42
N ASP A 326 -24.96 0.97 -23.89
CA ASP A 326 -26.32 0.77 -24.44
C ASP A 326 -26.46 1.30 -25.87
N GLU A 327 -25.77 2.39 -26.20
CA GLU A 327 -25.78 2.97 -27.54
C GLU A 327 -24.82 2.30 -28.52
N ASP A 328 -23.60 1.99 -28.07
CA ASP A 328 -22.51 1.55 -28.94
C ASP A 328 -22.50 0.01 -29.14
N TYR A 329 -23.08 -0.76 -28.20
CA TYR A 329 -23.18 -2.22 -28.25
C TYR A 329 -24.61 -2.75 -28.44
N LYS A 330 -25.42 -2.05 -29.24
CA LYS A 330 -26.81 -2.49 -29.55
C LYS A 330 -26.90 -3.88 -30.19
N HIS A 331 -25.83 -4.31 -30.85
CA HIS A 331 -25.73 -5.63 -31.48
C HIS A 331 -25.54 -6.78 -30.48
N LEU A 332 -25.09 -6.50 -29.25
CA LEU A 332 -24.93 -7.51 -28.20
C LEU A 332 -26.26 -7.85 -27.52
N GLY A 333 -26.36 -9.08 -27.04
CA GLY A 333 -27.46 -9.54 -26.19
C GLY A 333 -27.49 -8.80 -24.85
N TYR A 334 -28.64 -8.83 -24.15
CA TYR A 334 -28.83 -8.12 -22.89
C TYR A 334 -27.76 -8.48 -21.84
N VAL A 335 -27.51 -9.77 -21.63
CA VAL A 335 -26.57 -10.26 -20.61
C VAL A 335 -25.14 -9.83 -20.92
N GLU A 336 -24.68 -10.01 -22.16
CA GLU A 336 -23.34 -9.59 -22.61
C GLU A 336 -23.15 -8.08 -22.47
N ARG A 337 -24.21 -7.30 -22.69
CA ARG A 337 -24.19 -5.85 -22.53
C ARG A 337 -24.07 -5.43 -21.07
N GLU A 338 -24.78 -6.09 -20.15
CA GLU A 338 -24.63 -5.85 -18.70
C GLU A 338 -23.23 -6.23 -18.19
N ASP A 339 -22.67 -7.34 -18.70
CA ASP A 339 -21.29 -7.74 -18.39
C ASP A 339 -20.28 -6.72 -18.92
N THR A 340 -20.50 -6.19 -20.13
CA THR A 340 -19.66 -5.15 -20.74
C THR A 340 -19.73 -3.84 -19.94
N LYS A 341 -20.92 -3.42 -19.49
CA LYS A 341 -21.09 -2.24 -18.61
C LYS A 341 -20.29 -2.41 -17.33
N THR A 342 -20.43 -3.56 -16.69
CA THR A 342 -19.73 -3.89 -15.44
C THR A 342 -18.23 -3.87 -15.64
N ALA A 343 -17.75 -4.51 -16.72
CA ALA A 343 -16.32 -4.59 -17.03
C ALA A 343 -15.70 -3.23 -17.35
N VAL A 344 -16.34 -2.43 -18.21
CA VAL A 344 -15.84 -1.09 -18.58
C VAL A 344 -15.85 -0.17 -17.36
N PHE A 345 -16.92 -0.17 -16.56
CA PHE A 345 -16.98 0.67 -15.37
C PHE A 345 -15.92 0.25 -14.33
N ALA A 346 -15.79 -1.06 -14.09
CA ALA A 346 -14.74 -1.57 -13.21
C ALA A 346 -13.35 -1.16 -13.72
N PHE A 347 -13.07 -1.34 -15.00
CA PHE A 347 -11.76 -1.06 -15.59
C PHE A 347 -11.42 0.43 -15.65
N LEU A 348 -12.37 1.33 -15.93
CA LEU A 348 -12.11 2.77 -16.05
C LEU A 348 -12.20 3.56 -14.74
N THR A 349 -12.96 3.06 -13.76
CA THR A 349 -13.38 3.88 -12.61
C THR A 349 -13.13 3.23 -11.26
N VAL A 350 -13.28 1.90 -11.15
CA VAL A 350 -13.25 1.22 -9.84
C VAL A 350 -11.90 0.58 -9.56
N MET A 351 -11.29 -0.03 -10.57
CA MET A 351 -9.95 -0.59 -10.51
C MET A 351 -8.94 0.54 -10.40
N LYS A 352 -7.98 0.41 -9.49
CA LYS A 352 -7.00 1.44 -9.19
C LYS A 352 -5.61 0.83 -8.96
N PRO A 353 -4.54 1.65 -9.04
CA PRO A 353 -3.21 1.23 -8.61
C PRO A 353 -3.22 0.59 -7.21
N GLY A 354 -2.45 -0.47 -7.03
CA GLY A 354 -2.41 -1.27 -5.81
C GLY A 354 -3.49 -2.35 -5.68
N ASP A 355 -4.46 -2.46 -6.60
CA ASP A 355 -5.37 -3.61 -6.64
C ASP A 355 -4.65 -4.88 -7.15
N LEU A 356 -5.10 -6.04 -6.68
CA LEU A 356 -4.65 -7.33 -7.22
C LEU A 356 -5.45 -7.69 -8.46
N VAL A 357 -4.76 -8.23 -9.45
CA VAL A 357 -5.37 -8.81 -10.65
C VAL A 357 -4.96 -10.26 -10.77
N LEU A 358 -5.83 -11.06 -11.35
CA LEU A 358 -5.53 -12.45 -11.66
C LEU A 358 -6.22 -12.87 -12.94
N TYR A 359 -5.61 -13.78 -13.67
CA TYR A 359 -6.26 -14.49 -14.77
C TYR A 359 -6.00 -15.99 -14.63
N GLN A 360 -6.86 -16.78 -15.27
CA GLN A 360 -6.74 -18.24 -15.31
C GLN A 360 -6.48 -18.67 -16.75
N HIS A 361 -5.46 -19.49 -16.97
CA HIS A 361 -5.15 -20.09 -18.27
C HIS A 361 -4.57 -21.48 -18.10
N ALA A 362 -5.01 -22.43 -18.94
CA ALA A 362 -4.55 -23.83 -18.93
C ALA A 362 -4.57 -24.50 -17.53
N GLY A 363 -5.54 -24.14 -16.68
CA GLY A 363 -5.66 -24.68 -15.32
C GLY A 363 -4.71 -24.08 -14.28
N ALA A 364 -3.91 -23.09 -14.66
CA ALA A 364 -3.10 -22.28 -13.75
C ALA A 364 -3.73 -20.89 -13.54
N VAL A 365 -3.53 -20.33 -12.36
CA VAL A 365 -3.90 -18.97 -11.98
C VAL A 365 -2.62 -18.18 -11.78
N ARG A 366 -2.56 -16.99 -12.37
CA ARG A 366 -1.46 -16.06 -12.16
C ARG A 366 -1.97 -14.78 -11.53
N LEU A 367 -1.17 -14.24 -10.62
CA LEU A 367 -1.43 -13.02 -9.87
C LEU A 367 -0.59 -11.87 -10.44
N GLY A 368 -1.08 -10.65 -10.28
CA GLY A 368 -0.35 -9.43 -10.58
C GLY A 368 -0.89 -8.25 -9.78
N GLY A 369 -0.18 -7.13 -9.80
CA GLY A 369 -0.59 -5.87 -9.18
C GLY A 369 -0.78 -4.76 -10.21
N VAL A 370 -1.86 -4.00 -10.10
CA VAL A 370 -2.11 -2.82 -10.94
C VAL A 370 -1.14 -1.70 -10.56
N LEU A 371 -0.45 -1.12 -11.55
CA LEU A 371 0.58 -0.09 -11.35
C LEU A 371 0.18 1.31 -11.83
N GLY A 372 -0.92 1.44 -12.57
CA GLY A 372 -1.24 2.72 -13.21
C GLY A 372 -2.70 2.88 -13.61
N GLU A 373 -3.02 4.12 -13.94
CA GLU A 373 -4.32 4.55 -14.46
C GLU A 373 -4.64 3.92 -15.83
N PRO A 374 -5.92 3.85 -16.23
CA PRO A 374 -6.29 3.25 -17.50
C PRO A 374 -5.92 4.19 -18.65
N ASP A 375 -5.37 3.61 -19.71
CA ASP A 375 -5.08 4.30 -20.96
C ASP A 375 -5.75 3.60 -22.16
N CYS A 376 -5.82 4.28 -23.29
CA CYS A 376 -6.35 3.75 -24.55
C CYS A 376 -5.20 3.55 -25.53
N ASN A 377 -5.24 2.48 -26.32
CA ASN A 377 -4.30 2.28 -27.43
C ASN A 377 -4.59 3.26 -28.59
N ASP A 378 -3.63 3.47 -29.50
CA ASP A 378 -3.72 4.44 -30.61
C ASP A 378 -4.97 4.29 -31.50
N ASP A 379 -5.53 3.07 -31.60
CA ASP A 379 -6.74 2.78 -32.37
C ASP A 379 -8.05 2.89 -31.56
N ASN A 380 -8.01 3.26 -30.26
CA ASN A 380 -9.14 3.32 -29.31
C ASN A 380 -9.97 2.04 -29.15
N ARG A 381 -9.49 0.89 -29.66
CA ARG A 381 -10.21 -0.40 -29.63
C ARG A 381 -9.98 -1.23 -28.37
N ARG A 382 -8.99 -0.86 -27.56
CA ARG A 382 -8.61 -1.58 -26.34
C ARG A 382 -8.26 -0.58 -25.25
N LEU A 383 -8.88 -0.77 -24.09
CA LEU A 383 -8.40 -0.16 -22.85
C LEU A 383 -7.21 -0.96 -22.36
N ARG A 384 -6.23 -0.27 -21.76
CA ARG A 384 -5.04 -0.88 -21.19
C ARG A 384 -4.81 -0.35 -19.78
N ARG A 385 -4.22 -1.18 -18.95
CA ARG A 385 -3.64 -0.80 -17.66
C ARG A 385 -2.27 -1.42 -17.52
N LYS A 386 -1.35 -0.68 -16.90
CA LYS A 386 -0.03 -1.19 -16.53
C LYS A 386 -0.17 -2.11 -15.31
N VAL A 387 0.41 -3.30 -15.39
CA VAL A 387 0.29 -4.35 -14.36
C VAL A 387 1.63 -5.08 -14.25
N ARG A 388 2.12 -5.29 -13.03
CA ARG A 388 3.25 -6.20 -12.80
C ARG A 388 2.73 -7.60 -12.49
N TRP A 389 3.08 -8.57 -13.32
CA TRP A 389 2.72 -9.97 -13.10
C TRP A 389 3.76 -10.68 -12.23
N PHE A 390 3.32 -11.56 -11.35
CA PHE A 390 4.20 -12.45 -10.61
C PHE A 390 4.54 -13.67 -11.47
N ASP A 391 5.81 -14.10 -11.43
CA ASP A 391 6.30 -15.24 -12.22
C ASP A 391 5.68 -16.58 -11.76
N GLU A 392 5.26 -16.66 -10.49
CA GLU A 392 4.65 -17.85 -9.94
C GLU A 392 3.22 -18.05 -10.46
N GLY A 393 2.98 -19.22 -11.04
CA GLY A 393 1.64 -19.69 -11.38
C GLY A 393 1.18 -20.76 -10.40
N HIS A 394 -0.03 -20.61 -9.87
CA HIS A 394 -0.62 -21.58 -8.96
C HIS A 394 -1.59 -22.48 -9.71
N ALA A 395 -1.56 -23.79 -9.47
CA ALA A 395 -2.56 -24.67 -10.05
C ALA A 395 -3.94 -24.33 -9.46
N ALA A 396 -4.94 -24.09 -10.32
CA ALA A 396 -6.28 -23.71 -9.88
C ALA A 396 -6.87 -24.76 -8.92
N ALA A 397 -6.54 -26.04 -9.13
CA ALA A 397 -6.99 -27.15 -8.29
C ALA A 397 -6.34 -27.20 -6.89
N SER A 398 -5.17 -26.58 -6.69
CA SER A 398 -4.49 -26.54 -5.39
C SER A 398 -4.89 -25.33 -4.54
N LEU A 399 -5.63 -24.36 -5.11
CA LEU A 399 -6.10 -23.19 -4.41
C LEU A 399 -7.21 -23.53 -3.39
N PRO A 400 -7.39 -22.74 -2.32
CA PRO A 400 -8.49 -22.94 -1.39
C PRO A 400 -9.86 -22.98 -2.08
N ARG A 401 -10.78 -23.84 -1.60
CA ARG A 401 -12.10 -24.05 -2.24
C ARG A 401 -12.91 -22.76 -2.43
N HIS A 402 -12.81 -21.82 -1.50
CA HIS A 402 -13.51 -20.54 -1.60
C HIS A 402 -12.93 -19.66 -2.73
N VAL A 403 -11.63 -19.74 -3.03
CA VAL A 403 -11.00 -19.10 -4.20
C VAL A 403 -11.45 -19.79 -5.48
N GLN A 404 -11.45 -21.13 -5.52
CA GLN A 404 -11.93 -21.88 -6.70
C GLN A 404 -13.37 -21.52 -7.08
N ARG A 405 -14.25 -21.33 -6.09
CA ARG A 405 -15.63 -20.85 -6.31
C ARG A 405 -15.66 -19.46 -6.94
N GLN A 406 -14.72 -18.58 -6.60
CA GLN A 406 -14.61 -17.26 -7.23
C GLN A 406 -14.22 -17.35 -8.70
N LEU A 407 -13.23 -18.21 -9.00
CA LEU A 407 -12.73 -18.41 -10.34
C LEU A 407 -13.81 -18.90 -11.32
N ALA A 408 -14.87 -19.53 -10.82
CA ALA A 408 -16.01 -20.00 -11.63
C ALA A 408 -17.08 -18.91 -11.88
N THR A 409 -17.00 -17.74 -11.24
CA THR A 409 -17.99 -16.66 -11.40
C THR A 409 -18.01 -16.15 -12.83
N ALA A 410 -19.19 -15.94 -13.42
CA ALA A 410 -19.31 -15.42 -14.78
C ALA A 410 -18.93 -13.93 -14.87
N GLY A 411 -18.43 -13.50 -16.02
CA GLY A 411 -18.03 -12.11 -16.29
C GLY A 411 -16.61 -11.99 -16.87
N ILE A 412 -16.32 -10.83 -17.46
CA ILE A 412 -15.02 -10.51 -18.09
C ILE A 412 -14.06 -9.91 -17.06
N VAL A 413 -14.57 -8.97 -16.24
CA VAL A 413 -13.87 -8.38 -15.09
C VAL A 413 -14.75 -8.61 -13.87
N VAL A 414 -14.27 -9.44 -12.94
CA VAL A 414 -15.06 -9.88 -11.78
C VAL A 414 -14.38 -9.42 -10.50
N ASP A 415 -15.13 -8.74 -9.62
CA ASP A 415 -14.68 -8.39 -8.28
C ASP A 415 -14.65 -9.67 -7.40
N VAL A 416 -13.45 -10.09 -7.03
CA VAL A 416 -13.19 -11.24 -6.15
C VAL A 416 -12.55 -10.81 -4.83
N THR A 417 -12.72 -9.54 -4.43
CA THR A 417 -12.17 -8.96 -3.20
C THR A 417 -12.49 -9.76 -1.95
N ARG A 418 -13.61 -10.50 -1.94
CA ARG A 418 -14.00 -11.40 -0.83
C ARG A 418 -12.98 -12.50 -0.52
N VAL A 419 -12.09 -12.86 -1.44
CA VAL A 419 -11.01 -13.84 -1.21
C VAL A 419 -9.62 -13.21 -1.15
N MET A 420 -9.55 -11.88 -1.03
CA MET A 420 -8.30 -11.11 -0.94
C MET A 420 -7.28 -11.71 0.04
N PRO A 421 -7.62 -12.07 1.29
CA PRO A 421 -6.63 -12.62 2.22
C PRO A 421 -5.98 -13.92 1.74
N ALA A 422 -6.77 -14.77 1.05
CA ALA A 422 -6.26 -16.02 0.51
C ALA A 422 -5.41 -15.83 -0.75
N LEU A 423 -5.64 -14.77 -1.51
CA LEU A 423 -4.80 -14.39 -2.65
C LEU A 423 -3.48 -13.76 -2.19
N GLN A 424 -3.51 -12.98 -1.11
CA GLN A 424 -2.32 -12.37 -0.53
C GLN A 424 -1.32 -13.41 0.01
N ALA A 425 -1.83 -14.50 0.60
CA ALA A 425 -1.01 -15.63 1.08
C ALA A 425 -0.43 -16.52 -0.04
N LEU A 426 -0.65 -16.16 -1.30
CA LEU A 426 -0.06 -16.83 -2.47
C LEU A 426 1.00 -15.97 -3.14
N LEU A 427 1.13 -14.71 -2.70
CA LEU A 427 2.16 -13.84 -3.21
C LEU A 427 3.52 -14.36 -2.71
N PRO A 428 4.62 -14.22 -3.47
CA PRO A 428 5.94 -14.62 -3.00
C PRO A 428 6.28 -13.91 -1.67
N ALA A 429 7.12 -14.48 -0.81
CA ALA A 429 7.45 -13.94 0.53
C ALA A 429 7.98 -12.48 0.56
N GLU A 430 8.33 -11.91 -0.59
CA GLU A 430 8.64 -10.48 -0.77
C GLU A 430 7.40 -9.57 -0.84
N ALA A 431 6.22 -10.18 -0.99
CA ALA A 431 4.90 -9.61 -1.15
C ALA A 431 3.91 -10.10 -0.06
N GLU A 432 4.28 -11.11 0.73
CA GLU A 432 3.61 -11.44 1.99
C GLU A 432 4.07 -10.46 3.08
N THR A 433 3.09 -9.89 3.79
CA THR A 433 3.35 -9.46 5.17
C THR A 433 3.68 -10.74 5.93
N GLU A 434 4.95 -10.98 6.28
CA GLU A 434 5.35 -12.24 6.91
C GLU A 434 4.41 -12.56 8.10
N PRO A 435 3.91 -13.81 8.20
CA PRO A 435 3.14 -14.23 9.34
C PRO A 435 4.00 -14.11 10.60
N ASP A 436 3.38 -13.56 11.65
CA ASP A 436 3.96 -13.41 12.99
C ASP A 436 4.53 -14.76 13.46
N GLY A 437 5.83 -14.93 13.28
CA GLY A 437 6.59 -16.08 13.72
C GLY A 437 6.81 -16.00 15.22
N ASP A 438 5.74 -16.25 15.98
CA ASP A 438 5.84 -16.60 17.40
C ASP A 438 6.47 -18.00 17.50
N ALA A 439 7.79 -18.02 17.64
CA ALA A 439 8.50 -19.15 18.19
C ALA A 439 9.52 -18.66 19.22
N GLU A 440 9.16 -18.95 20.48
CA GLU A 440 9.97 -18.99 21.70
C GLU A 440 10.21 -17.69 22.48
N ALA A 441 9.21 -17.31 23.29
CA ALA A 441 9.41 -17.10 24.73
C ALA A 441 8.12 -17.34 25.55
N ALA A 442 8.12 -18.43 26.32
CA ALA A 442 7.32 -18.70 27.53
C ALA A 442 5.79 -18.89 27.42
N ALA A 443 5.40 -20.15 27.25
CA ALA A 443 4.33 -20.86 27.95
C ALA A 443 3.06 -20.06 28.37
N VAL A 444 2.12 -19.89 27.44
CA VAL A 444 0.68 -19.97 27.77
C VAL A 444 0.02 -20.82 26.68
N VAL A 445 -0.62 -21.91 27.12
CA VAL A 445 -1.39 -22.84 26.30
C VAL A 445 -2.49 -22.09 25.55
N HIS A 446 -2.33 -21.93 24.23
CA HIS A 446 -3.44 -21.72 23.32
C HIS A 446 -3.55 -22.95 22.43
N ALA A 447 -4.46 -23.85 22.81
CA ALA A 447 -4.92 -24.91 21.93
C ALA A 447 -5.48 -24.26 20.66
N GLY A 448 -4.91 -24.61 19.51
CA GLY A 448 -5.57 -24.42 18.23
C GLY A 448 -6.92 -25.13 18.28
N GLN A 449 -7.99 -24.37 18.10
CA GLN A 449 -9.27 -24.93 17.69
C GLN A 449 -9.64 -24.27 16.37
N GLU A 450 -9.39 -25.00 15.29
CA GLU A 450 -10.14 -24.82 14.06
C GLU A 450 -11.59 -25.23 14.37
N GLY A 451 -12.49 -24.26 14.41
CA GLY A 451 -13.92 -24.45 14.64
C GLY A 451 -14.42 -24.19 16.08
N PHE A 452 -15.73 -24.03 16.21
CA PHE A 452 -16.45 -23.99 17.47
C PHE A 452 -16.22 -25.30 18.23
N ARG A 453 -16.18 -25.19 19.56
CA ARG A 453 -16.19 -26.39 20.41
C ARG A 453 -17.46 -27.20 20.12
N PRO A 454 -17.39 -28.55 20.16
CA PRO A 454 -18.57 -29.39 19.99
C PRO A 454 -19.69 -28.91 20.92
N LEU A 455 -20.80 -28.49 20.34
CA LEU A 455 -21.94 -27.98 21.10
C LEU A 455 -22.52 -29.13 21.92
N THR A 456 -22.74 -28.90 23.21
CA THR A 456 -23.25 -29.90 24.15
C THR A 456 -24.68 -29.58 24.54
N ARG A 457 -25.47 -30.59 24.90
CA ARG A 457 -26.86 -30.40 25.33
C ARG A 457 -27.00 -29.44 26.51
N ALA A 458 -26.06 -29.50 27.46
CA ALA A 458 -26.03 -28.57 28.60
C ALA A 458 -25.85 -27.09 28.19
N PHE A 459 -25.15 -26.83 27.07
CA PHE A 459 -24.99 -25.48 26.52
C PHE A 459 -26.22 -25.03 25.72
N ALA A 460 -26.88 -25.96 25.01
CA ALA A 460 -28.16 -25.66 24.35
C ALA A 460 -29.25 -25.32 25.38
N ASP A 461 -29.32 -26.08 26.47
CA ASP A 461 -30.25 -25.86 27.57
C ASP A 461 -30.05 -24.50 28.26
N SER A 462 -28.80 -24.01 28.35
CA SER A 462 -28.49 -22.69 28.95
C SER A 462 -28.90 -21.52 28.07
N LEU A 463 -29.01 -21.75 26.75
CA LEU A 463 -29.53 -20.79 25.78
C LEU A 463 -31.03 -20.94 25.53
N HIS A 464 -31.70 -21.87 26.24
CA HIS A 464 -33.10 -22.24 26.05
C HIS A 464 -33.43 -22.61 24.58
N MET A 465 -32.48 -23.26 23.91
CA MET A 465 -32.61 -23.73 22.53
C MET A 465 -32.40 -25.23 22.47
N GLU A 466 -33.02 -25.88 21.49
CA GLU A 466 -32.72 -27.28 21.18
C GLU A 466 -31.33 -27.40 20.52
N LEU A 467 -30.64 -28.51 20.77
CA LEU A 467 -29.25 -28.70 20.35
C LEU A 467 -29.10 -28.75 18.82
N GLU A 468 -30.05 -29.38 18.12
CA GLU A 468 -29.98 -29.59 16.68
C GLU A 468 -30.06 -28.27 15.88
N PRO A 469 -31.02 -27.34 16.13
CA PRO A 469 -31.01 -26.01 15.51
C PRO A 469 -29.80 -25.15 15.87
N LEU A 470 -29.26 -25.29 17.09
CA LEU A 470 -28.08 -24.55 17.53
C LEU A 470 -26.82 -25.03 16.77
N GLN A 471 -26.75 -26.33 16.48
CA GLN A 471 -25.71 -26.93 15.65
C GLN A 471 -25.73 -26.35 14.24
N GLU A 472 -26.91 -26.30 13.61
CA GLU A 472 -27.10 -25.72 12.27
C GLU A 472 -26.71 -24.24 12.22
N ILE A 473 -27.03 -23.47 13.25
CA ILE A 473 -26.62 -22.06 13.39
C ILE A 473 -25.10 -21.91 13.49
N ALA A 474 -24.44 -22.75 14.28
CA ALA A 474 -22.99 -22.72 14.42
C ALA A 474 -22.27 -23.13 13.14
N GLU A 475 -22.78 -24.13 12.43
CA GLU A 475 -22.28 -24.53 11.10
C GLU A 475 -22.45 -23.40 10.08
N LEU A 476 -23.62 -22.75 10.05
CA LEU A 476 -23.87 -21.60 9.16
C LEU A 476 -22.99 -20.39 9.52
N LEU A 477 -22.69 -20.17 10.81
CA LEU A 477 -21.79 -19.11 11.26
C LEU A 477 -20.32 -19.42 10.93
N GLU A 478 -19.91 -20.69 10.99
CA GLU A 478 -18.60 -21.13 10.52
C GLU A 478 -18.45 -20.96 9.01
N GLU A 479 -19.48 -21.33 8.25
CA GLU A 479 -19.44 -21.32 6.78
C GLU A 479 -19.59 -19.91 6.19
N ASN A 480 -20.53 -19.11 6.71
CA ASN A 480 -20.91 -17.83 6.10
C ASN A 480 -20.44 -16.60 6.89
N ARG A 481 -19.95 -16.77 8.14
CA ARG A 481 -19.57 -15.70 9.09
C ARG A 481 -20.61 -14.61 9.34
N GLN A 482 -21.84 -14.83 8.89
CA GLN A 482 -23.00 -13.97 9.14
C GLN A 482 -24.26 -14.84 9.15
N LEU A 483 -25.21 -14.47 10.00
CA LEU A 483 -26.51 -15.14 10.09
C LEU A 483 -27.58 -14.09 10.40
N VAL A 484 -28.69 -14.11 9.67
CA VAL A 484 -29.86 -13.26 9.94
C VAL A 484 -30.95 -14.14 10.55
N LEU A 485 -31.19 -13.97 11.85
CA LEU A 485 -32.23 -14.70 12.57
C LEU A 485 -33.56 -13.93 12.47
N TYR A 486 -34.58 -14.57 11.89
CA TYR A 486 -35.94 -14.03 11.85
C TYR A 486 -36.72 -14.50 13.07
N GLY A 487 -37.04 -13.57 13.97
CA GLY A 487 -38.02 -13.80 15.04
C GLY A 487 -39.43 -13.36 14.62
N PRO A 488 -40.50 -13.91 15.24
CA PRO A 488 -41.84 -13.38 15.04
C PRO A 488 -41.90 -11.91 15.49
N PRO A 489 -42.69 -11.04 14.83
CA PRO A 489 -42.74 -9.61 15.13
C PRO A 489 -43.15 -9.41 16.59
N GLY A 490 -42.34 -8.61 17.31
CA GLY A 490 -42.49 -8.40 18.75
C GLY A 490 -43.90 -7.96 19.12
N ARG A 491 -44.56 -8.72 20.01
CA ARG A 491 -45.70 -8.20 20.77
C ARG A 491 -45.17 -7.11 21.68
N GLN A 492 -45.39 -5.87 21.27
CA GLN A 492 -45.30 -4.70 22.13
C GLN A 492 -46.19 -4.94 23.36
N ASN A 493 -45.58 -5.02 24.54
CA ASN A 493 -46.31 -4.87 25.79
C ASN A 493 -46.80 -3.41 25.87
N LEU A 494 -48.09 -3.20 25.66
CA LEU A 494 -48.81 -2.02 26.12
C LEU A 494 -49.54 -2.34 27.45
N PRO A 495 -49.69 -1.36 28.36
CA PRO A 495 -50.14 -1.60 29.71
C PRO A 495 -51.68 -1.58 29.81
N GLY A 496 -52.21 -2.44 30.68
CA GLY A 496 -53.55 -2.29 31.26
C GLY A 496 -54.60 -3.24 30.70
N GLU A 497 -54.91 -4.29 31.47
CA GLU A 497 -56.24 -4.50 32.08
C GLU A 497 -56.22 -5.79 32.90
N ALA A 498 -56.48 -5.67 34.20
CA ALA A 498 -56.81 -6.82 35.04
C ALA A 498 -58.17 -7.39 34.62
N PRO A 499 -58.38 -8.70 34.77
CA PRO A 499 -59.39 -9.07 35.76
C PRO A 499 -59.04 -10.31 36.59
N ARG A 500 -59.24 -10.12 37.90
CA ARG A 500 -59.94 -10.98 38.87
C ARG A 500 -59.76 -12.50 38.78
N GLY A 501 -59.22 -13.03 39.87
CA GLY A 501 -58.96 -14.45 40.06
C GLY A 501 -60.19 -15.36 40.13
N ARG A 502 -59.89 -16.65 40.17
CA ARG A 502 -60.57 -17.62 41.02
C ARG A 502 -59.61 -18.77 41.33
N ALA A 503 -59.61 -19.13 42.61
CA ALA A 503 -58.85 -20.20 43.21
C ALA A 503 -59.54 -21.57 43.01
N GLY A 504 -58.75 -22.63 43.18
CA GLY A 504 -59.18 -23.88 43.80
C GLY A 504 -59.30 -25.08 42.86
N GLY A 505 -58.54 -26.12 43.18
CA GLY A 505 -58.63 -27.46 42.59
C GLY A 505 -57.29 -28.16 42.60
#